data_AF-A0A935LED8-F1
#
_entry.id   AF-A0A935LED8-F1
#
_cell.length_a   1.000
_cell.length_b   1.000
_cell.length_c   1.000
_cell.angle_alpha   90.00
_cell.angle_beta   90.00
_cell.angle_gamma   90.00
#
_symmetry.space_group_name_H-M   'P 1'
#
loop_
_entity.id
_entity.type
_entity.pdbx_description
1 polymer ?
#
loop_
_entity_poly.entity_id
_entity_poly.type
_entity_poly.pdbx_seq_one_letter_code
_entity_poly.pdbx_strand_id
1 'polypeptide(L)'
;MMDIQWDDKYLVGHPRIDHEHQVFVDLIRAVSIAADAVRSADKAARLLMEVKKYAEFHFISEENIMIDANFPEYEQHKREHNYLLAKLEDELHRFRHAEIDLNHISNFMFEWFALHTTKMDLRLARFLAEKR
;
A
#
# COMPACT_ATOMS: atom_id res chain seq x y z
N MET A 1 14.67 -11.51 -6.43
CA MET A 1 13.88 -10.77 -5.44
C MET A 1 13.98 -9.30 -5.76
N MET A 2 12.88 -8.56 -5.72
CA MET A 2 12.91 -7.11 -5.88
C MET A 2 13.48 -6.48 -4.61
N ASP A 3 14.37 -5.51 -4.76
CA ASP A 3 14.89 -4.75 -3.62
C ASP A 3 13.86 -3.71 -3.18
N ILE A 4 13.03 -4.08 -2.20
CA ILE A 4 11.97 -3.24 -1.66
C ILE A 4 12.55 -2.39 -0.53
N GLN A 5 12.61 -1.09 -0.77
CA GLN A 5 13.07 -0.10 0.20
C GLN A 5 12.39 1.25 -0.05
N TRP A 6 12.31 2.06 1.01
CA TRP A 6 11.90 3.45 0.88
C TRP A 6 12.88 4.21 -0.02
N ASP A 7 12.34 5.11 -0.83
CA ASP A 7 13.07 6.00 -1.72
C ASP A 7 12.33 7.34 -1.74
N ASP A 8 13.07 8.45 -1.64
CA ASP A 8 12.49 9.79 -1.58
C ASP A 8 11.68 10.16 -2.83
N LYS A 9 11.81 9.42 -3.94
CA LYS A 9 10.92 9.57 -5.11
C LYS A 9 9.44 9.27 -4.80
N TYR A 10 9.14 8.61 -3.69
CA TYR A 10 7.77 8.34 -3.23
C TYR A 10 7.23 9.42 -2.28
N LEU A 11 8.02 10.46 -1.97
CA LEU A 11 7.53 11.63 -1.27
C LEU A 11 6.52 12.39 -2.15
N VAL A 12 5.33 12.61 -1.61
CA VAL A 12 4.30 13.45 -2.23
C VAL A 12 4.31 14.87 -1.67
N GLY A 13 5.00 15.09 -0.54
CA GLY A 13 5.16 16.41 0.09
C GLY A 13 4.07 16.78 1.08
N HIS A 14 3.27 15.80 1.50
CA HIS A 14 2.28 15.95 2.57
C HIS A 14 2.72 15.12 3.78
N PRO A 15 3.18 15.75 4.90
CA PRO A 15 3.91 15.04 5.96
C PRO A 15 3.22 13.80 6.54
N ARG A 16 1.89 13.85 6.68
CA ARG A 16 1.11 12.70 7.17
C ARG A 16 1.07 11.55 6.16
N ILE A 17 0.88 11.86 4.88
CA ILE A 17 0.79 10.85 3.81
C ILE A 17 2.19 10.22 3.63
N ASP A 18 3.24 11.05 3.58
CA ASP A 18 4.62 10.59 3.46
C ASP A 18 5.02 9.64 4.60
N HIS A 19 4.64 9.96 5.85
CA HIS A 19 4.89 9.08 6.98
C HIS A 19 4.13 7.75 6.87
N GLU A 20 2.86 7.79 6.48
CA GLU A 20 2.06 6.58 6.31
C GLU A 20 2.61 5.69 5.19
N HIS A 21 3.09 6.28 4.08
CA HIS A 21 3.75 5.58 2.98
C HIS A 21 5.04 4.88 3.42
N GLN A 22 5.88 5.54 4.22
CA GLN A 22 7.13 4.94 4.75
C GLN A 22 6.84 3.66 5.52
N VAL A 23 5.88 3.72 6.46
CA VAL A 23 5.46 2.55 7.23
C VAL A 23 4.87 1.47 6.33
N PHE A 24 4.11 1.85 5.29
CA PHE A 24 3.55 0.88 4.35
C PHE A 24 4.67 0.11 3.62
N VAL A 25 5.67 0.82 3.10
CA VAL A 25 6.84 0.21 2.43
C VAL A 25 7.62 -0.69 3.39
N ASP A 26 7.80 -0.29 4.64
CA ASP A 26 8.47 -1.11 5.66
C ASP A 26 7.73 -2.42 5.94
N LEU A 27 6.39 -2.41 5.98
CA LEU A 27 5.59 -3.62 6.14
C LEU A 27 5.69 -4.53 4.91
N ILE A 28 5.65 -3.97 3.71
CA ILE A 28 5.82 -4.74 2.46
C ILE A 28 7.23 -5.35 2.40
N ARG A 29 8.25 -4.59 2.81
CA ARG A 29 9.64 -5.06 2.92
C ARG A 29 9.76 -6.21 3.92
N ALA A 30 9.08 -6.14 5.06
CA ALA A 30 9.08 -7.22 6.05
C ALA A 30 8.50 -8.53 5.46
N VAL A 31 7.47 -8.44 4.62
CA VAL A 31 6.95 -9.61 3.87
C VAL A 31 7.99 -10.15 2.89
N SER A 32 8.67 -9.29 2.16
CA SER A 32 9.72 -9.71 1.20
C SER A 32 10.89 -10.41 1.91
N ILE A 33 11.37 -9.88 3.04
CA ILE A 33 12.43 -10.53 3.84
C ILE A 33 11.94 -11.87 4.40
N ALA A 34 10.68 -11.93 4.83
CA ALA A 34 10.07 -13.15 5.33
C ALA A 34 9.97 -14.25 4.26
N ALA A 35 9.88 -13.89 2.97
CA ALA A 35 9.83 -14.86 1.88
C ALA A 35 11.06 -15.79 1.84
N ASP A 36 12.24 -15.28 2.20
CA ASP A 36 13.47 -16.08 2.23
C ASP A 36 13.66 -16.85 3.54
N ALA A 37 13.16 -16.30 4.65
CA ALA A 37 13.50 -16.76 6.00
C ALA A 37 12.40 -17.58 6.69
N VAL A 38 11.12 -17.35 6.36
CA VAL A 38 9.99 -17.93 7.09
C VAL A 38 9.64 -19.31 6.55
N ARG A 39 9.70 -20.31 7.44
CA ARG A 39 9.25 -21.69 7.18
C ARG A 39 7.84 -21.99 7.72
N SER A 40 7.21 -21.02 8.38
CA SER A 40 5.92 -21.18 9.08
C SER A 40 4.81 -20.43 8.35
N ALA A 41 3.81 -21.16 7.86
CA ALA A 41 2.63 -20.60 7.20
C ALA A 41 1.86 -19.61 8.09
N ASP A 42 1.75 -19.88 9.39
CA ASP A 42 1.06 -18.99 10.33
C ASP A 42 1.75 -17.62 10.47
N LYS A 43 3.09 -17.61 10.51
CA LYS A 43 3.85 -16.35 10.57
C LYS A 43 3.67 -15.56 9.28
N ALA A 44 3.73 -16.24 8.14
CA ALA A 44 3.50 -15.63 6.83
C ALA A 44 2.09 -15.01 6.74
N ALA A 45 1.05 -15.75 7.14
CA ALA A 45 -0.32 -15.28 7.14
C ALA A 45 -0.54 -14.05 8.06
N ARG A 46 0.14 -13.99 9.21
CA ARG A 46 0.08 -12.83 10.11
C ARG A 46 0.70 -11.57 9.48
N LEU A 47 1.88 -11.67 8.89
CA LEU A 47 2.53 -10.54 8.22
C LEU A 47 1.66 -10.00 7.07
N LEU A 48 1.09 -10.90 6.28
CA LEU A 48 0.17 -10.53 5.21
C LEU A 48 -1.10 -9.84 5.71
N MET A 49 -1.65 -10.31 6.84
CA MET A 49 -2.80 -9.66 7.50
C MET A 49 -2.43 -8.26 8.03
N GLU A 50 -1.22 -8.06 8.55
CA GLU A 50 -0.73 -6.76 8.98
C GLU A 50 -0.65 -5.77 7.81
N VAL A 51 -0.10 -6.19 6.67
CA VAL A 51 -0.06 -5.37 5.44
C VAL A 51 -1.47 -4.99 4.99
N LYS A 52 -2.41 -5.94 4.95
CA LYS A 52 -3.81 -5.67 4.55
C LYS A 52 -4.48 -4.65 5.47
N LYS A 53 -4.37 -4.85 6.79
CA LYS A 53 -4.97 -3.93 7.77
C LYS A 53 -4.35 -2.54 7.71
N TYR A 54 -3.05 -2.46 7.45
CA TYR A 54 -2.38 -1.17 7.30
C TYR A 54 -2.82 -0.45 6.02
N ALA A 55 -2.99 -1.18 4.91
CA ALA A 55 -3.56 -0.62 3.68
C ALA A 55 -4.96 -0.04 3.91
N GLU A 56 -5.85 -0.79 4.58
CA GLU A 56 -7.19 -0.32 4.96
C GLU A 56 -7.14 0.96 5.79
N PHE A 57 -6.27 0.99 6.83
CA PHE A 57 -6.07 2.17 7.65
C PHE A 57 -5.60 3.37 6.84
N HIS A 58 -4.56 3.20 6.02
CA HIS A 58 -3.98 4.25 5.22
C HIS A 58 -5.00 4.83 4.22
N PHE A 59 -5.75 3.98 3.52
CA PHE A 59 -6.78 4.43 2.59
C PHE A 59 -7.89 5.21 3.28
N ILE A 60 -8.35 4.76 4.45
CA ILE A 60 -9.32 5.52 5.25
C ILE A 60 -8.73 6.87 5.69
N SER A 61 -7.46 6.89 6.10
CA SER A 61 -6.74 8.11 6.50
C SER A 61 -6.72 9.13 5.36
N GLU A 62 -6.30 8.70 4.16
CA GLU A 62 -6.19 9.55 2.99
C GLU A 62 -7.57 9.98 2.44
N GLU A 63 -8.54 9.07 2.40
CA GLU A 63 -9.92 9.38 2.00
C GLU A 63 -10.55 10.46 2.88
N ASN A 64 -10.31 10.44 4.19
CA ASN A 64 -10.76 11.51 5.08
C ASN A 64 -10.12 12.87 4.72
N ILE A 65 -8.83 12.88 4.39
CA ILE A 65 -8.13 14.10 3.91
C ILE A 65 -8.78 14.59 2.61
N MET A 66 -9.09 13.69 1.67
CA MET A 66 -9.75 14.04 0.41
C MET A 66 -11.14 14.64 0.63
N ILE A 67 -11.94 14.05 1.53
CA ILE A 67 -13.29 14.51 1.87
C ILE A 67 -13.22 15.92 2.49
N ASP A 68 -12.38 16.10 3.51
CA ASP A 68 -12.22 17.38 4.20
C ASP A 68 -11.75 18.50 3.23
N ALA A 69 -10.87 18.14 2.30
CA ALA A 69 -10.36 19.07 1.30
C ALA A 69 -11.33 19.29 0.12
N ASN A 70 -12.44 18.55 0.03
CA ASN A 70 -13.32 18.53 -1.16
C ASN A 70 -12.54 18.22 -2.45
N PHE A 71 -11.69 17.19 -2.41
CA PHE A 71 -10.86 16.79 -3.54
C PHE A 71 -11.72 16.26 -4.70
N PRO A 72 -11.67 16.86 -5.90
CA PRO A 72 -12.59 16.52 -7.00
C PRO A 72 -12.49 15.08 -7.48
N GLU A 73 -11.33 14.44 -7.35
CA GLU A 73 -11.08 13.08 -7.85
C GLU A 73 -11.29 12.00 -6.78
N TYR A 74 -11.86 12.34 -5.60
CA TYR A 74 -12.06 11.42 -4.47
C TYR A 74 -12.71 10.09 -4.89
N GLU A 75 -13.82 10.13 -5.62
CA GLU A 75 -14.54 8.91 -6.04
C GLU A 75 -13.69 8.01 -6.94
N GLN A 76 -12.84 8.59 -7.79
CA GLN A 76 -11.93 7.80 -8.61
C GLN A 76 -10.80 7.21 -7.77
N HIS A 77 -10.22 8.00 -6.87
CA HIS A 77 -9.15 7.56 -5.98
C HIS A 77 -9.61 6.39 -5.10
N LYS A 78 -10.76 6.53 -4.44
CA LYS A 78 -11.38 5.49 -3.63
C LYS A 78 -11.66 4.20 -4.39
N ARG A 79 -11.98 4.27 -5.69
CA ARG A 79 -12.17 3.05 -6.51
C ARG A 79 -10.88 2.26 -6.66
N GLU A 80 -9.73 2.91 -6.81
CA GLU A 80 -8.43 2.24 -6.88
C GLU A 80 -8.05 1.59 -5.55
N HIS A 81 -8.35 2.26 -4.42
CA HIS A 81 -8.20 1.66 -3.08
C HIS A 81 -9.02 0.39 -2.92
N ASN A 82 -10.31 0.46 -3.24
CA ASN A 82 -11.20 -0.70 -3.15
C ASN A 82 -10.78 -1.83 -4.10
N TYR A 83 -10.29 -1.48 -5.29
CA TYR A 83 -9.76 -2.45 -6.25
C TYR A 83 -8.52 -3.16 -5.69
N LEU A 84 -7.57 -2.43 -5.09
CA LEU A 84 -6.42 -3.06 -4.45
C LEU A 84 -6.84 -3.99 -3.31
N LEU A 85 -7.73 -3.55 -2.42
CA LEU A 85 -8.14 -4.37 -1.28
C LEU A 85 -8.82 -5.67 -1.73
N ALA A 86 -9.65 -5.61 -2.77
CA ALA A 86 -10.25 -6.79 -3.36
C ALA A 86 -9.20 -7.72 -3.98
N LYS A 87 -8.25 -7.16 -4.75
CA LYS A 87 -7.15 -7.95 -5.33
C LYS A 87 -6.24 -8.57 -4.29
N LEU A 88 -5.92 -7.84 -3.23
CA LEU A 88 -5.14 -8.36 -2.13
C LEU A 88 -5.86 -9.55 -1.47
N GLU A 89 -7.18 -9.49 -1.26
CA GLU A 89 -7.91 -10.66 -0.73
C GLU A 89 -7.83 -11.88 -1.66
N ASP A 90 -7.91 -11.69 -2.98
CA ASP A 90 -7.70 -12.75 -3.96
C ASP A 90 -6.28 -13.34 -3.86
N GLU A 91 -5.25 -12.50 -3.78
CA GLU A 91 -3.86 -12.95 -3.60
C GLU A 91 -3.67 -13.70 -2.28
N LEU A 92 -4.25 -13.21 -1.18
CA LEU A 92 -4.22 -13.92 0.11
C LEU A 92 -4.90 -15.30 0.03
N HIS A 93 -5.99 -15.40 -0.72
CA HIS A 93 -6.64 -16.69 -0.96
C HIS A 93 -5.73 -17.66 -1.72
N ARG A 94 -5.09 -17.19 -2.81
CA ARG A 94 -4.15 -17.99 -3.62
C ARG A 94 -2.95 -18.43 -2.79
N PHE A 95 -2.42 -17.55 -1.93
CA PHE A 95 -1.32 -17.87 -1.02
C PHE A 95 -1.70 -18.97 -0.01
N ARG A 96 -2.91 -18.90 0.58
CA ARG A 96 -3.41 -19.95 1.49
C ARG A 96 -3.52 -21.32 0.82
N HIS A 97 -3.72 -21.36 -0.50
CA HIS A 97 -3.77 -22.58 -1.31
C HIS A 97 -2.41 -22.98 -1.91
N ALA A 98 -1.33 -22.31 -1.51
CA ALA A 98 0.03 -22.54 -2.00
C ALA A 98 0.19 -22.37 -3.53
N GLU A 99 -0.66 -21.56 -4.16
CA GLU A 99 -0.58 -21.24 -5.59
C GLU A 99 0.47 -20.17 -5.89
N ILE A 100 0.79 -19.34 -4.90
CA ILE A 100 1.77 -18.25 -4.96
C ILE A 100 2.57 -18.22 -3.66
N ASP A 101 3.70 -17.51 -3.69
CA ASP A 101 4.57 -17.30 -2.53
C ASP A 101 4.51 -15.86 -1.99
N LEU A 102 5.24 -15.61 -0.90
CA LEU A 102 5.31 -14.27 -0.31
C LEU A 102 5.99 -13.24 -1.22
N ASN A 103 6.93 -13.67 -2.07
CA ASN A 103 7.60 -12.79 -3.02
C ASN A 103 6.62 -12.22 -4.05
N HIS A 104 5.68 -13.04 -4.53
CA HIS A 104 4.62 -12.59 -5.41
C HIS A 104 3.82 -11.46 -4.79
N ILE A 105 3.36 -11.64 -3.54
CA ILE A 105 2.53 -10.64 -2.85
C ILE A 105 3.33 -9.38 -2.56
N SER A 106 4.57 -9.47 -2.05
CA SER A 106 5.36 -8.27 -1.75
C SER A 106 5.67 -7.46 -3.00
N ASN A 107 5.96 -8.12 -4.13
CA ASN A 107 6.18 -7.43 -5.40
C ASN A 107 4.89 -6.77 -5.90
N PHE A 108 3.76 -7.50 -5.89
CA PHE A 108 2.45 -6.96 -6.26
C PHE A 108 2.11 -5.70 -5.45
N MET A 109 2.27 -5.75 -4.13
CA MET A 109 1.97 -4.62 -3.25
C MET A 109 2.90 -3.43 -3.51
N PHE A 110 4.21 -3.67 -3.69
CA PHE A 110 5.16 -2.59 -3.95
C PHE A 110 4.97 -1.96 -5.34
N GLU A 111 4.68 -2.76 -6.37
CA GLU A 111 4.38 -2.26 -7.70
C GLU A 111 3.12 -1.39 -7.71
N TRP A 112 2.05 -1.85 -7.05
CA TRP A 112 0.84 -1.05 -6.90
C TRP A 112 1.12 0.24 -6.13
N PHE A 113 1.81 0.16 -4.98
CA PHE A 113 2.19 1.33 -4.17
C PHE A 113 2.97 2.35 -5.01
N ALA A 114 4.04 1.91 -5.68
CA ALA A 114 4.87 2.80 -6.48
C ALA A 114 4.08 3.51 -7.59
N LEU A 115 3.17 2.77 -8.25
CA LEU A 115 2.34 3.32 -9.30
C LEU A 115 1.29 4.30 -8.77
N HIS A 116 0.61 3.92 -7.69
CA HIS A 116 -0.45 4.70 -7.06
C HIS A 116 0.10 6.00 -6.48
N THR A 117 1.16 5.93 -5.69
CA THR A 117 1.80 7.10 -5.07
C THR A 117 2.33 8.10 -6.08
N THR A 118 3.00 7.63 -7.12
CA THR A 118 3.59 8.55 -8.13
C THR A 118 2.57 9.14 -9.09
N LYS A 119 1.33 8.64 -9.11
CA LYS A 119 0.28 9.12 -10.03
C LYS A 119 -0.91 9.76 -9.33
N MET A 120 -1.45 9.14 -8.29
CA MET A 120 -2.70 9.52 -7.63
C MET A 120 -2.44 10.37 -6.38
N ASP A 121 -1.64 9.87 -5.44
CA ASP A 121 -1.36 10.55 -4.18
C ASP A 121 -0.61 11.88 -4.42
N LEU A 122 0.26 11.91 -5.43
CA LEU A 122 0.93 13.14 -5.86
C LEU A 122 -0.06 14.21 -6.38
N ARG A 123 -1.17 13.81 -7.03
CA ARG A 123 -2.23 14.75 -7.44
C ARG A 123 -2.98 15.30 -6.24
N LEU A 124 -3.30 14.45 -5.26
CA LEU A 124 -3.90 14.88 -4.00
C LEU A 124 -2.98 15.87 -3.28
N ALA A 125 -1.70 15.54 -3.09
CA ALA A 125 -0.76 16.40 -2.38
C ALA A 125 -0.59 17.76 -3.04
N ARG A 126 -0.56 17.82 -4.38
CA ARG A 126 -0.54 19.09 -5.14
C ARG A 126 -1.80 19.91 -4.89
N PHE A 127 -2.98 19.30 -4.96
CA PHE A 127 -4.24 19.96 -4.65
C PHE A 127 -4.28 20.52 -3.22
N LEU A 128 -3.80 19.74 -2.24
CA LEU A 128 -3.72 20.18 -0.84
C LEU A 128 -2.74 21.34 -0.64
N ALA A 129 -1.65 21.40 -1.40
CA ALA A 129 -0.68 22.49 -1.35
C ALA A 129 -1.24 23.79 -1.95
N GLU A 130 -2.03 23.71 -3.01
CA GLU A 130 -2.68 24.87 -3.66
C GLU A 130 -3.83 25.46 -2.84
N LYS A 131 -4.45 24.67 -1.97
CA LYS A 131 -5.52 25.12 -1.07
C LYS A 131 -5.04 25.89 0.18
N ARG A 132 -3.73 26.03 0.37
CA ARG A 132 -3.12 26.74 1.51
C ARG A 132 -3.11 28.25 1.34
#